data_AF-A0A7S0VUA0-F1
#
_entry.id   AF-A0A7S0VUA0-F1
#
_cell.length_a   1.000
_cell.length_b   1.000
_cell.length_c   1.000
_cell.angle_alpha   90.00
_cell.angle_beta   90.00
_cell.angle_gamma   90.00
#
_symmetry.space_group_name_H-M   'P 1'
#
loop_
_entity.id
_entity.type
_entity.pdbx_description
1 polymer ?
#
loop_
_entity_poly.entity_id
_entity_poly.type
_entity_poly.pdbx_seq_one_letter_code
_entity_poly.pdbx_strand_id
1 'polypeptide(L)'
;SPPSVPLHGYSKRYYGPYPHYWSYRFITFVGKESATGAPKGFWTADATFGYDKYNYWKDFSASDGSAAITNHEKSDKCYHQMHVGHCSGREVRLLEKRVLEQRTLLSERSDSNMTEAFWVAEVVDKATGDTLMRGYAFNEHCMGTL
;
A
#
# COMPACT_ATOMS: atom_id res chain seq x y z
N SER A 1 -1.39 -41.82 -7.04
CA SER A 1 -2.15 -40.82 -6.25
C SER A 1 -2.18 -39.52 -7.02
N PRO A 2 -3.33 -38.85 -7.21
CA PRO A 2 -3.34 -37.56 -7.89
C PRO A 2 -2.75 -36.47 -6.96
N PRO A 3 -2.12 -35.42 -7.50
CA PRO A 3 -1.54 -34.36 -6.69
C PRO A 3 -2.64 -33.51 -6.03
N SER A 4 -2.39 -33.12 -4.78
CA SER A 4 -3.24 -32.20 -4.01
C SER A 4 -3.21 -30.80 -4.62
N VAL A 5 -4.36 -30.32 -5.09
CA VAL A 5 -4.56 -28.91 -5.46
C VAL A 5 -4.73 -28.10 -4.16
N PRO A 6 -3.95 -27.04 -3.90
CA PRO A 6 -4.22 -26.15 -2.78
C PRO A 6 -5.51 -25.39 -3.04
N LEU A 7 -6.51 -25.56 -2.18
CA LEU A 7 -7.77 -24.83 -2.22
C LEU A 7 -7.53 -23.33 -1.98
N HIS A 8 -7.63 -22.58 -3.07
CA HIS A 8 -8.37 -21.33 -3.23
C HIS A 8 -8.21 -20.26 -2.13
N GLY A 9 -7.47 -19.21 -2.47
CA GLY A 9 -7.60 -17.91 -1.82
C GLY A 9 -9.07 -17.47 -1.81
N TYR A 10 -9.55 -17.12 -0.62
CA TYR A 10 -10.88 -16.56 -0.41
C TYR A 10 -10.98 -15.18 -1.08
N SER A 11 -11.56 -15.13 -2.29
CA SER A 11 -12.02 -13.90 -2.92
C SER A 11 -13.52 -13.81 -2.70
N LYS A 12 -13.95 -12.93 -1.79
CA LYS A 12 -15.37 -12.66 -1.56
C LYS A 12 -15.91 -11.89 -2.78
N ARG A 13 -16.42 -12.61 -3.79
CA ARG A 13 -17.17 -12.02 -4.92
C ARG A 13 -18.65 -12.00 -4.56
N TYR A 14 -19.19 -10.82 -4.26
CA TYR A 14 -20.62 -10.60 -4.03
C TYR A 14 -21.40 -10.60 -5.35
N TYR A 15 -22.26 -11.58 -5.62
CA TYR A 15 -23.10 -11.59 -6.83
C TYR A 15 -24.15 -10.45 -6.80
N GLY A 16 -24.11 -9.54 -7.78
CA GLY A 16 -25.07 -8.44 -7.97
C GLY A 16 -24.60 -7.49 -9.09
N PRO A 17 -25.46 -6.59 -9.62
CA PRO A 17 -24.99 -5.50 -10.47
C PRO A 17 -24.01 -4.66 -9.66
N TYR A 18 -22.72 -4.81 -9.93
CA TYR A 18 -21.68 -4.00 -9.29
C TYR A 18 -21.75 -2.60 -9.89
N PRO A 19 -22.01 -1.57 -9.09
CA PRO A 19 -21.70 -0.21 -9.51
C PRO A 19 -20.22 -0.17 -9.91
N HIS A 20 -19.90 0.62 -10.94
CA HIS A 20 -18.54 0.77 -11.43
C HIS A 20 -17.76 1.57 -10.39
N TYR A 21 -17.32 0.89 -9.35
CA TYR A 21 -16.55 1.50 -8.29
C TYR A 21 -15.07 1.54 -8.68
N TRP A 22 -14.41 2.59 -8.25
CA TRP A 22 -12.96 2.68 -8.24
C TRP A 22 -12.48 2.77 -6.80
N SER A 23 -11.29 2.24 -6.54
CA SER A 23 -10.64 2.41 -5.25
C SER A 23 -9.15 2.56 -5.43
N TYR A 24 -8.51 3.44 -4.66
CA TYR A 24 -7.07 3.41 -4.47
C TYR A 24 -6.71 3.40 -2.99
N ARG A 25 -5.58 2.77 -2.69
CA ARG A 25 -4.89 2.85 -1.41
C ARG A 25 -3.44 3.17 -1.63
N PHE A 26 -2.93 4.14 -0.90
CA PHE A 26 -1.51 4.49 -0.89
C PHE A 26 -0.93 4.35 0.51
N ILE A 27 0.31 3.85 0.57
CA ILE A 27 1.17 4.02 1.75
C ILE A 27 2.40 4.77 1.28
N THR A 28 2.57 5.98 1.79
CA THR A 28 3.77 6.80 1.58
C THR A 28 4.57 6.79 2.86
N PHE A 29 5.73 6.15 2.85
CA PHE A 29 6.60 6.04 4.02
C PHE A 29 7.88 6.85 3.85
N VAL A 30 8.32 7.45 4.96
CA VAL A 30 9.62 8.07 5.10
C VAL A 30 10.27 7.62 6.41
N GLY A 31 11.53 7.23 6.34
CA GLY A 31 12.26 6.75 7.51
C GLY A 31 13.76 6.71 7.29
N LYS A 32 14.44 5.99 8.19
CA LYS A 32 15.88 5.75 8.11
C LYS A 32 16.14 4.25 8.04
N GLU A 33 17.10 3.86 7.22
CA GLU A 33 17.61 2.49 7.19
C GLU A 33 18.35 2.18 8.48
N SER A 34 17.99 1.07 9.14
CA SER A 34 18.55 0.70 10.45
C SER A 34 20.08 0.51 10.40
N ALA A 35 20.61 0.00 9.29
CA ALA A 35 22.04 -0.30 9.15
C ALA A 35 22.92 0.94 8.91
N THR A 36 22.44 1.89 8.11
CA THR A 36 23.24 3.04 7.64
C THR A 36 22.80 4.38 8.21
N GLY A 37 21.58 4.45 8.76
CA GLY A 37 20.93 5.70 9.14
C GLY A 37 20.52 6.57 7.94
N ALA A 38 20.72 6.11 6.70
CA ALA A 38 20.42 6.89 5.51
C ALA A 38 18.90 7.10 5.34
N PRO A 39 18.47 8.29 4.88
CA PRO A 39 17.07 8.54 4.60
C PRO A 39 16.60 7.69 3.43
N LYS A 40 15.52 6.95 3.66
CA LYS A 40 14.86 6.09 2.69
C LYS A 40 13.37 6.32 2.78
N GLY A 41 12.69 6.02 1.68
CA GLY A 41 11.28 5.76 1.79
C GLY A 41 10.75 5.02 0.58
N PHE A 42 9.45 4.85 0.58
CA PHE A 42 8.76 4.20 -0.51
C PHE A 42 7.33 4.72 -0.62
N TRP A 43 6.79 4.55 -1.83
CA TRP A 43 5.41 4.83 -2.15
C TRP A 43 4.81 3.56 -2.71
N THR A 44 3.67 3.20 -2.15
CA THR A 44 2.92 2.02 -2.58
C THR A 44 1.58 2.44 -3.13
N ALA A 45 1.07 1.69 -4.10
CA ALA A 45 -0.30 1.82 -4.57
C ALA A 45 -0.97 0.45 -4.74
N ASP A 46 -2.22 0.34 -4.29
CA ASP A 46 -3.18 -0.71 -4.67
C ASP A 46 -4.41 0.00 -5.21
N ALA A 47 -4.66 -0.12 -6.51
CA ALA A 47 -5.78 0.51 -7.17
C ALA A 47 -6.63 -0.52 -7.93
N THR A 48 -7.94 -0.30 -7.93
CA THR A 48 -8.92 -1.09 -8.69
C THR A 48 -9.78 -0.14 -9.50
N PHE A 49 -9.91 -0.42 -10.80
CA PHE A 49 -10.79 0.31 -11.72
C PHE A 49 -11.59 -0.71 -12.52
N GLY A 50 -12.89 -0.85 -12.21
CA GLY A 50 -13.69 -1.92 -12.79
C GLY A 50 -13.15 -3.31 -12.40
N TYR A 51 -12.72 -4.10 -13.38
CA TYR A 51 -12.15 -5.44 -13.16
C TYR A 51 -10.62 -5.46 -13.06
N ASP A 52 -9.96 -4.34 -13.37
CA ASP A 52 -8.51 -4.28 -13.40
C ASP A 52 -7.94 -3.91 -12.03
N LYS A 53 -6.91 -4.65 -11.61
CA LYS A 53 -6.17 -4.40 -10.38
C LYS A 53 -4.73 -4.00 -10.69
N TYR A 54 -4.26 -2.95 -10.03
CA TYR A 54 -2.92 -2.40 -10.20
C TYR A 54 -2.24 -2.28 -8.84
N ASN A 55 -1.11 -2.97 -8.66
CA ASN A 55 -0.26 -2.80 -7.48
C ASN A 55 1.12 -2.29 -7.89
N TYR A 56 1.61 -1.29 -7.17
CA TYR A 56 2.91 -0.69 -7.41
C TYR A 56 3.66 -0.52 -6.10
N TRP A 57 4.98 -0.67 -6.18
CA TRP A 57 5.89 -0.29 -5.11
C TRP A 57 7.08 0.46 -5.71
N LYS A 58 7.34 1.66 -5.21
CA LYS A 58 8.46 2.50 -5.65
C LYS A 58 9.30 2.85 -4.45
N ASP A 59 10.58 2.49 -4.49
CA ASP A 59 11.54 2.92 -3.48
C ASP A 59 12.15 4.25 -3.88
N PHE A 60 12.33 5.15 -2.92
CA PHE A 60 13.06 6.39 -3.10
C PHE A 60 14.21 6.51 -2.10
N SER A 61 15.32 7.05 -2.57
CA SER A 61 16.41 7.51 -1.72
C SER A 61 16.58 9.00 -1.90
N ALA A 62 16.85 9.71 -0.81
CA ALA A 62 17.28 11.08 -0.87
C ALA A 62 18.82 11.11 -0.85
N SER A 63 19.42 11.48 -1.96
CA SER A 63 20.81 11.94 -2.01
C SER A 63 20.80 13.40 -2.44
N ASP A 64 21.54 14.24 -1.71
CA ASP A 64 21.77 15.65 -2.05
C ASP A 64 20.50 16.51 -2.19
N GLY A 65 19.47 16.21 -1.39
CA GLY A 65 18.22 16.97 -1.36
C GLY A 65 17.22 16.65 -2.48
N SER A 66 17.55 15.70 -3.38
CA SER A 66 16.63 15.20 -4.41
C SER A 66 16.17 13.77 -4.09
N ALA A 67 14.86 13.51 -4.19
CA ALA A 67 14.32 12.16 -4.06
C ALA A 67 14.27 11.50 -5.44
N ALA A 68 15.09 10.48 -5.66
CA ALA A 68 15.09 9.69 -6.89
C ALA A 68 14.37 8.36 -6.68
N ILE A 69 13.56 7.94 -7.65
CA ILE A 69 13.01 6.58 -7.68
C ILE A 69 14.17 5.63 -7.98
N THR A 70 14.45 4.72 -7.05
CA THR A 70 15.56 3.75 -7.13
C THR A 70 15.12 2.36 -7.52
N ASN A 71 13.83 2.05 -7.37
CA ASN A 71 13.27 0.76 -7.72
C ASN A 71 11.78 0.91 -8.07
N HIS A 72 11.30 0.02 -8.94
CA HIS A 72 9.90 -0.08 -9.31
C HIS A 72 9.52 -1.55 -9.44
N GLU A 73 8.75 -2.04 -8.48
CA GLU A 73 8.25 -3.42 -8.45
C GLU A 73 6.77 -3.46 -8.84
N LYS A 74 6.42 -4.50 -9.61
CA LYS A 74 5.10 -4.66 -10.23
C LYS A 74 4.23 -5.65 -9.44
N SER A 75 2.99 -5.79 -9.91
CA SER A 75 1.88 -6.39 -9.19
C SER A 75 2.03 -7.84 -8.76
N ASP A 76 2.92 -8.61 -9.40
CA ASP A 76 3.18 -10.01 -9.08
C ASP A 76 4.00 -10.19 -7.79
N LYS A 77 4.74 -9.15 -7.38
CA LYS A 77 5.54 -9.17 -6.15
C LYS A 77 4.98 -8.30 -5.03
N CYS A 78 3.88 -7.59 -5.29
CA CYS A 78 3.33 -6.58 -4.39
C CYS A 78 1.86 -6.84 -4.08
N TYR A 79 1.50 -6.78 -2.79
CA TYR A 79 0.10 -6.77 -2.37
C TYR A 79 -0.09 -5.96 -1.09
N HIS A 80 -1.28 -5.36 -0.94
CA HIS A 80 -1.64 -4.55 0.23
C HIS A 80 -2.87 -5.09 0.95
N GLN A 81 -2.87 -4.88 2.26
CA GLN A 81 -4.02 -4.97 3.15
C GLN A 81 -4.00 -3.72 4.04
N MET A 82 -5.13 -3.33 4.62
CA MET A 82 -5.37 -1.99 5.18
C MET A 82 -4.19 -1.34 5.96
N HIS A 83 -3.46 -2.13 6.75
CA HIS A 83 -2.34 -1.68 7.58
C HIS A 83 -0.99 -2.31 7.22
N VAL A 84 -0.93 -3.06 6.12
CA VAL A 84 0.23 -3.85 5.72
C VAL A 84 0.44 -3.79 4.20
N GLY A 85 1.67 -3.51 3.78
CA GLY A 85 2.06 -3.64 2.37
C GLY A 85 3.24 -4.58 2.23
N HIS A 86 3.29 -5.35 1.15
CA HIS A 86 4.40 -6.26 0.90
C HIS A 86 4.99 -6.02 -0.48
N CYS A 87 6.30 -6.20 -0.59
CA CYS A 87 7.05 -6.12 -1.84
C CYS A 87 8.35 -6.90 -1.74
N SER A 88 8.55 -7.90 -2.60
CA SER A 88 9.83 -8.60 -2.78
C SER A 88 10.51 -9.01 -1.46
N GLY A 89 9.77 -9.68 -0.56
CA GLY A 89 10.28 -10.16 0.73
C GLY A 89 10.29 -9.11 1.86
N ARG A 90 9.93 -7.85 1.58
CA ARG A 90 9.77 -6.80 2.59
C ARG A 90 8.30 -6.61 2.94
N GLU A 91 8.06 -6.12 4.14
CA GLU A 91 6.72 -5.81 4.64
C GLU A 91 6.72 -4.49 5.39
N VAL A 92 5.89 -3.53 4.95
CA VAL A 92 5.56 -2.35 5.75
C VAL A 92 4.41 -2.67 6.69
N ARG A 93 4.56 -2.31 7.96
CA ARG A 93 3.53 -2.41 8.99
C ARG A 93 3.22 -1.02 9.54
N LEU A 94 1.94 -0.65 9.52
CA LEU A 94 1.46 0.54 10.19
C LEU A 94 1.16 0.18 11.65
N LEU A 95 1.92 0.75 12.59
CA LEU A 95 1.93 0.35 13.98
C LEU A 95 0.96 1.17 14.82
N GLU A 96 1.06 2.50 14.72
CA GLU A 96 0.28 3.41 15.57
C GLU A 96 -0.29 4.55 14.74
N LYS A 97 -1.61 4.67 14.75
CA LYS A 97 -2.34 5.74 14.08
C LYS A 97 -2.27 7.00 14.95
N ARG A 98 -1.74 8.08 14.38
CA ARG A 98 -1.56 9.37 15.08
C ARG A 98 -2.64 10.38 14.71
N VAL A 99 -3.00 10.44 13.43
CA VAL A 99 -4.03 11.36 12.91
C VAL A 99 -4.89 10.60 11.91
N LEU A 100 -6.19 10.90 11.89
CA LEU A 100 -7.13 10.45 10.86
C LEU A 100 -7.91 11.67 10.39
N GLU A 101 -7.96 11.83 9.08
CA GLU A 101 -8.90 12.71 8.41
C GLU A 101 -9.80 11.88 7.49
N GLN A 102 -11.08 12.24 7.42
CA GLN A 102 -12.04 11.64 6.51
C GLN A 102 -12.77 12.75 5.77
N ARG A 103 -12.91 12.61 4.46
CA ARG A 103 -13.56 13.58 3.59
C ARG A 103 -14.49 12.86 2.63
N THR A 104 -15.69 13.38 2.47
CA THR A 104 -16.56 13.03 1.34
C THR A 104 -16.29 14.05 0.24
N LEU A 105 -15.89 13.55 -0.93
CA LEU A 105 -15.64 14.33 -2.13
C LEU A 105 -16.86 14.14 -3.03
N LEU A 106 -17.66 15.19 -3.20
CA LEU A 106 -18.85 15.18 -4.02
C LEU A 106 -18.58 15.89 -5.34
N SER A 107 -19.09 15.38 -6.45
CA SER A 107 -19.07 16.07 -7.73
C SER A 107 -20.29 15.69 -8.57
N GLU A 108 -20.56 16.45 -9.63
CA GLU A 108 -21.69 16.17 -10.53
C GLU A 108 -21.60 14.82 -11.25
N ARG A 109 -20.42 14.17 -11.25
CA ARG A 109 -20.16 12.95 -12.02
C ARG A 109 -19.73 11.77 -11.16
N SER A 110 -19.09 12.03 -10.02
CA SER A 110 -18.54 10.99 -9.15
C SER A 110 -18.55 11.43 -7.69
N ASP A 111 -19.05 10.56 -6.83
CA ASP A 111 -18.90 10.71 -5.39
C ASP A 111 -17.81 9.78 -4.89
N SER A 112 -17.05 10.24 -3.89
CA SER A 112 -15.96 9.47 -3.31
C SER A 112 -15.81 9.74 -1.82
N ASN A 113 -15.35 8.74 -1.08
CA ASN A 113 -14.97 8.88 0.31
C ASN A 113 -13.47 8.64 0.42
N MET A 114 -12.77 9.65 0.90
CA MET A 114 -11.34 9.61 1.16
C MET A 114 -11.09 9.54 2.66
N THR A 115 -10.14 8.70 3.06
CA THR A 115 -9.56 8.69 4.39
C THR A 115 -8.06 8.82 4.27
N GLU A 116 -7.47 9.70 5.05
CA GLU A 116 -6.02 9.88 5.15
C GLU A 116 -5.62 9.76 6.61
N ALA A 117 -4.53 9.06 6.88
CA ALA A 117 -4.05 8.91 8.24
C ALA A 117 -2.53 8.96 8.33
N PHE A 118 -2.03 9.63 9.36
CA PHE A 118 -0.62 9.63 9.72
C PHE A 118 -0.33 8.52 10.71
N TRP A 119 0.73 7.75 10.47
CA TRP A 119 1.11 6.57 11.24
C TRP A 119 2.59 6.58 11.61
N VAL A 120 2.91 5.95 12.74
CA VAL A 120 4.24 5.36 12.93
C VAL A 120 4.25 4.02 12.21
N ALA A 121 5.32 3.75 11.48
CA ALA A 121 5.45 2.55 10.68
C ALA A 121 6.86 1.95 10.77
N GLU A 122 6.94 0.66 10.46
CA GLU A 122 8.19 -0.05 10.26
C GLU A 122 8.18 -0.80 8.94
N VAL A 123 9.36 -1.08 8.41
CA VAL A 123 9.56 -2.07 7.37
C VAL A 123 10.40 -3.19 7.92
N VAL A 124 9.95 -4.42 7.70
CA VAL A 124 10.64 -5.62 8.15
C VAL A 124 11.04 -6.50 6.98
N ASP A 125 12.11 -7.26 7.16
CA ASP A 125 12.41 -8.42 6.35
C ASP A 125 11.45 -9.55 6.73
N LYS A 126 10.73 -10.15 5.77
CA LYS A 126 9.76 -11.21 6.08
C LYS A 126 10.41 -12.54 6.45
N ALA A 127 11.64 -12.80 5.99
CA ALA A 127 12.33 -14.04 6.26
C ALA A 127 12.95 -14.05 7.66
N THR A 128 13.56 -12.93 8.07
CA THR A 128 14.23 -12.84 9.38
C THR A 128 13.37 -12.19 10.45
N GLY A 129 12.40 -11.35 10.07
CA GLY A 129 11.61 -10.53 10.99
C GLY A 129 12.31 -9.26 11.44
N ASP A 130 13.54 -9.00 10.97
CA ASP A 130 14.32 -7.85 11.40
C ASP A 130 13.73 -6.53 10.87
N THR A 131 13.70 -5.51 11.73
CA THR A 131 13.33 -4.15 11.34
C THR A 131 14.40 -3.52 10.47
N LEU A 132 14.12 -3.41 9.17
CA LEU A 132 14.97 -2.76 8.18
C LEU A 132 14.91 -1.25 8.27
N MET A 133 13.73 -0.70 8.55
CA MET A 133 13.49 0.74 8.65
C MET A 133 12.40 1.03 9.67
N ARG A 134 12.51 2.19 10.32
CA ARG A 134 11.42 2.77 11.14
C ARG A 134 11.24 4.23 10.80
N GLY A 135 9.99 4.69 10.83
CA GLY A 135 9.67 6.04 10.45
C GLY A 135 8.18 6.33 10.51
N TYR A 136 7.75 7.19 9.60
CA TYR A 136 6.39 7.68 9.52
C TYR A 136 5.77 7.31 8.18
N ALA A 137 4.45 7.13 8.16
CA ALA A 137 3.72 6.85 6.95
C ALA A 137 2.41 7.65 6.87
N PHE A 138 2.07 8.10 5.66
CA PHE A 138 0.71 8.46 5.30
C PHE A 138 0.04 7.23 4.70
N ASN A 139 -1.16 6.91 5.19
CA ASN A 139 -2.02 5.87 4.64
C ASN A 139 -3.28 6.53 4.12
N GLU A 140 -3.41 6.53 2.79
CA GLU A 140 -4.54 7.12 2.09
C GLU A 140 -5.40 6.00 1.50
N HIS A 141 -6.70 6.18 1.56
CA HIS A 141 -7.65 5.28 0.95
C HIS A 141 -8.80 6.10 0.39
N CYS A 142 -9.15 5.87 -0.87
CA CYS A 142 -10.29 6.51 -1.48
C CYS A 142 -11.10 5.48 -2.26
N MET A 143 -12.41 5.57 -2.12
CA MET A 143 -13.36 4.72 -2.83
C MET A 143 -14.47 5.60 -3.37
N GLY A 144 -14.83 5.39 -4.63
CA GLY A 144 -15.87 6.17 -5.27
C GLY A 144 -16.59 5.40 -6.35
N THR A 145 -17.65 6.00 -6.86
CA THR A 145 -18.31 5.57 -8.10
C THR A 145 -17.71 6.32 -9.28
N LEU A 146 -17.58 5.65 -10.41
CA LEU A 146 -17.45 6.28 -11.72
C LEU A 146 -18.82 6.70 -12.26
#